data_AF-A0A7C6YEC6-F1
#
_entry.id   AF-A0A7C6YEC6-F1
#
_cell.length_a   1.000
_cell.length_b   1.000
_cell.length_c   1.000
_cell.angle_alpha   90.00
_cell.angle_beta   90.00
_cell.angle_gamma   90.00
#
_symmetry.space_group_name_H-M   'P 1'
#
loop_
_entity.id
_entity.type
_entity.pdbx_description
1 polymer ?
#
loop_
_entity_poly.entity_id
_entity_poly.type
_entity_poly.pdbx_seq_one_letter_code
_entity_poly.pdbx_strand_id
1 'polypeptide(L)'
;MYCEDKRGSDLTRKDILSDLCAKFPDEVTGAASPRPGRVWATVSKDALRLVAEYLLGYDPLAYLSTITAVDTGEEFQVIYHFWVAGNAANIKVKADRNSPEVPSIMDLTPSANYYEREIHDLMGIEVSGRGKL
;
A
#
# COMPACT_ATOMS: atom_id res chain seq x y z
N MET A 1 -25.82 26.16 19.59
CA MET A 1 -24.40 26.51 19.45
C MET A 1 -23.75 25.42 18.61
N TYR A 2 -23.96 25.45 17.30
CA TYR A 2 -23.38 24.47 16.38
C TYR A 2 -22.14 25.12 15.76
N CYS A 3 -20.96 24.64 16.11
CA CYS A 3 -19.75 24.99 15.39
C CYS A 3 -19.73 24.21 14.08
N GLU A 4 -19.91 24.94 12.98
CA GLU A 4 -19.56 24.50 11.64
C GLU A 4 -18.03 24.42 11.52
N ASP A 5 -17.49 23.31 10.98
CA ASP A 5 -16.37 23.40 10.06
C ASP A 5 -16.90 22.96 8.69
N LYS A 6 -17.36 23.94 7.93
CA LYS A 6 -17.54 23.84 6.48
C LYS A 6 -16.19 24.16 5.83
N ARG A 7 -15.36 23.14 5.68
CA ARG A 7 -14.35 23.11 4.61
C ARG A 7 -14.64 21.94 3.71
N GLY A 8 -15.44 22.23 2.69
CA GLY A 8 -15.67 21.33 1.59
C GLY A 8 -14.37 21.03 0.86
N SER A 9 -14.20 19.77 0.51
CA SER A 9 -14.01 19.45 -0.90
C SER A 9 -14.72 18.13 -1.16
N ASP A 10 -15.95 18.21 -1.66
CA ASP A 10 -16.49 17.19 -2.58
C ASP A 10 -15.63 17.19 -3.86
N LEU A 11 -14.34 16.85 -3.72
CA LEU A 11 -13.63 16.18 -4.79
C LEU A 11 -14.27 14.82 -4.81
N THR A 12 -15.01 14.51 -5.87
CA THR A 12 -15.69 13.23 -6.06
C THR A 12 -14.65 12.13 -5.87
N ARG A 13 -14.63 11.57 -4.67
CA ARG A 13 -13.60 10.63 -4.26
C ARG A 13 -13.78 9.42 -5.16
N LYS A 14 -12.78 9.15 -6.00
CA LYS A 14 -12.86 7.98 -6.87
C LYS A 14 -12.86 6.72 -6.03
N ASP A 15 -13.60 5.72 -6.48
CA ASP A 15 -13.74 4.45 -5.79
C ASP A 15 -12.57 3.53 -6.11
N ILE A 16 -11.42 3.83 -5.49
CA ILE A 16 -10.17 3.07 -5.67
C ILE A 16 -10.36 1.58 -5.34
N LEU A 17 -11.24 1.24 -4.40
CA LEU A 17 -11.45 -0.15 -4.00
C LEU A 17 -12.14 -0.93 -5.13
N SER A 18 -13.23 -0.37 -5.69
CA SER A 18 -13.91 -0.97 -6.83
C SER A 18 -12.96 -1.14 -8.02
N ASP A 19 -12.18 -0.09 -8.33
CA ASP A 19 -11.22 -0.12 -9.44
C ASP A 19 -10.12 -1.18 -9.25
N LEU A 20 -9.59 -1.34 -8.03
CA LEU A 20 -8.61 -2.37 -7.71
C LEU A 20 -9.19 -3.77 -7.90
N CYS A 21 -10.37 -4.05 -7.35
CA CYS A 21 -11.03 -5.35 -7.47
C CYS A 21 -11.40 -5.67 -8.93
N ALA A 22 -11.78 -4.67 -9.73
CA ALA A 22 -12.09 -4.87 -11.14
C ALA A 22 -10.85 -5.12 -12.00
N LYS A 23 -9.72 -4.47 -11.68
CA LYS A 23 -8.48 -4.57 -12.45
C LYS A 23 -7.60 -5.75 -12.07
N PHE A 24 -7.66 -6.17 -10.80
CA PHE A 24 -6.83 -7.24 -10.23
C PHE A 24 -7.69 -8.28 -9.48
N PRO A 25 -8.67 -8.91 -10.16
CA PRO A 25 -9.65 -9.77 -9.50
C PRO A 25 -9.04 -11.04 -8.89
N ASP A 26 -7.95 -11.57 -9.47
CA ASP A 26 -7.31 -12.82 -9.03
C ASP A 26 -6.24 -12.56 -7.95
N GLU A 27 -5.75 -11.34 -7.86
CA GLU A 27 -4.64 -10.93 -7.02
C GLU A 27 -5.10 -10.30 -5.72
N VAL A 28 -6.28 -9.66 -5.71
CA VAL A 28 -6.88 -9.06 -4.51
C VAL A 28 -7.62 -10.14 -3.73
N THR A 29 -6.92 -10.73 -2.75
CA THR A 29 -7.43 -11.82 -1.91
C THR A 29 -8.28 -11.36 -0.72
N GLY A 30 -8.30 -10.06 -0.45
CA GLY A 30 -9.17 -9.47 0.56
C GLY A 30 -9.26 -7.97 0.39
N ALA A 31 -10.46 -7.41 0.49
CA ALA A 31 -10.73 -6.01 0.22
C ALA A 31 -11.73 -5.44 1.24
N ALA A 32 -11.48 -4.24 1.76
CA ALA A 32 -12.38 -3.56 2.67
C ALA A 32 -12.25 -2.03 2.60
N SER A 33 -13.36 -1.34 2.85
CA SER A 33 -13.36 0.11 3.08
C SER A 33 -14.02 0.45 4.42
N PRO A 34 -13.31 0.33 5.55
CA PRO A 34 -13.90 0.50 6.89
C PRO A 34 -14.48 1.90 7.13
N ARG A 35 -14.02 2.91 6.39
CA ARG A 35 -14.52 4.28 6.43
C ARG A 35 -14.42 4.88 5.03
N PRO A 36 -15.25 5.88 4.67
CA PRO A 36 -15.10 6.58 3.40
C PRO A 36 -13.66 7.05 3.19
N GLY A 37 -13.03 6.60 2.10
CA GLY A 37 -11.66 7.00 1.76
C GLY A 37 -10.52 6.25 2.43
N ARG A 38 -10.82 5.18 3.14
CA ARG A 38 -9.83 4.27 3.70
C ARG A 38 -9.98 2.94 2.99
N VAL A 39 -9.14 2.70 2.00
CA VAL A 39 -9.13 1.46 1.23
C VAL A 39 -8.09 0.51 1.82
N TRP A 40 -8.47 -0.75 1.97
CA TRP A 40 -7.59 -1.84 2.37
C TRP A 40 -7.71 -2.95 1.34
N ALA A 41 -6.57 -3.40 0.82
CA ALA A 41 -6.50 -4.55 -0.06
C ALA A 41 -5.34 -5.45 0.39
N THR A 42 -5.56 -6.77 0.38
CA THR A 42 -4.53 -7.78 0.56
C THR A 42 -4.21 -8.36 -0.81
N VAL A 43 -2.94 -8.33 -1.19
CA VAL A 43 -2.48 -8.81 -2.50
C VAL A 43 -1.35 -9.80 -2.33
N SER A 44 -1.14 -10.64 -3.35
CA SER A 44 0.02 -11.52 -3.41
C SER A 44 1.32 -10.72 -3.55
N LYS A 45 2.45 -11.33 -3.20
CA LYS A 45 3.79 -10.73 -3.38
C LYS A 45 4.03 -10.36 -4.84
N ASP A 46 3.63 -11.24 -5.76
CA ASP A 46 3.82 -11.06 -7.20
C ASP A 46 2.99 -9.89 -7.76
N ALA A 47 1.83 -9.62 -7.17
CA ALA A 47 0.95 -8.54 -7.58
C ALA A 47 1.32 -7.16 -7.01
N LEU A 48 2.14 -7.11 -5.95
CA LEU A 48 2.47 -5.86 -5.26
C LEU A 48 2.97 -4.78 -6.22
N ARG A 49 3.93 -5.12 -7.10
CA ARG A 49 4.54 -4.15 -8.02
C ARG A 49 3.52 -3.62 -9.03
N LEU A 50 2.70 -4.50 -9.60
CA LEU A 50 1.64 -4.12 -10.56
C LEU A 50 0.61 -3.19 -9.91
N VAL A 51 0.21 -3.48 -8.67
CA VAL A 51 -0.73 -2.66 -7.91
C VAL A 51 -0.12 -1.32 -7.53
N ALA A 52 1.14 -1.29 -7.09
CA ALA A 52 1.86 -0.07 -6.76
C ALA A 52 2.01 0.85 -7.99
N GLU A 53 2.42 0.30 -9.13
CA GLU A 53 2.53 1.03 -10.40
C GLU A 53 1.17 1.61 -10.82
N TYR A 54 0.11 0.81 -10.73
CA TYR A 54 -1.24 1.28 -11.03
C TYR A 54 -1.66 2.44 -10.13
N LEU A 55 -1.45 2.34 -8.82
CA LEU A 55 -1.85 3.36 -7.86
C LEU A 55 -1.06 4.66 -8.05
N LEU A 56 0.26 4.56 -8.27
CA LEU A 56 1.12 5.71 -8.54
C LEU A 56 0.80 6.39 -9.89
N GLY A 57 0.38 5.62 -10.89
CA GLY A 57 -0.06 6.14 -12.19
C GLY A 57 -1.51 6.61 -12.24
N TYR A 58 -2.30 6.36 -11.19
CA TYR A 58 -3.75 6.63 -11.19
C TYR A 58 -4.09 8.12 -11.10
N ASP A 59 -3.28 8.87 -10.35
CA ASP A 59 -3.47 10.30 -10.11
C ASP A 59 -2.10 10.99 -10.06
N PRO A 60 -1.92 12.17 -10.68
CA PRO A 60 -0.62 12.86 -10.69
C PRO A 60 -0.11 13.28 -9.29
N LEU A 61 -1.01 13.32 -8.30
CA LEU A 61 -0.67 13.61 -6.90
C LEU A 61 -0.62 12.32 -6.06
N ALA A 62 -0.60 11.14 -6.68
CA ALA A 62 -0.43 9.89 -5.98
C ALA A 62 1.00 9.76 -5.42
N TYR A 63 1.13 9.29 -4.19
CA TYR A 63 2.44 9.06 -3.58
C TYR A 63 2.40 7.95 -2.52
N LEU A 64 3.55 7.31 -2.32
CA LEU A 64 3.79 6.42 -1.19
C LEU A 64 4.03 7.26 0.08
N SER A 65 3.15 7.11 1.07
CA SER A 65 3.23 7.80 2.35
C SER A 65 4.21 7.15 3.32
N THR A 66 4.17 5.81 3.43
CA THR A 66 5.07 5.02 4.28
C THR A 66 4.92 3.52 3.96
N ILE A 67 5.85 2.70 4.44
CA ILE A 67 5.71 1.24 4.52
C ILE A 67 5.83 0.86 5.99
N THR A 68 4.88 0.07 6.48
CA THR A 68 4.92 -0.48 7.84
C THR A 68 4.95 -1.99 7.79
N ALA A 69 5.45 -2.62 8.86
CA ALA A 69 5.41 -4.07 9.03
C ALA A 69 4.78 -4.41 10.38
N VAL A 70 3.95 -5.44 10.40
CA VAL A 70 3.30 -5.98 11.60
C VAL A 70 3.72 -7.43 11.77
N ASP A 71 4.34 -7.77 12.91
CA ASP A 71 4.52 -9.18 13.31
C ASP A 71 3.22 -9.67 13.99
N THR A 72 2.59 -10.68 13.39
CA THR A 72 1.36 -11.28 13.94
C THR A 72 1.65 -12.46 14.87
N GLY A 73 2.90 -12.89 14.97
CA GLY A 73 3.31 -14.16 15.59
C GLY A 73 3.25 -15.36 14.65
N GLU A 74 2.50 -15.30 13.56
CA GLU A 74 2.41 -16.39 12.57
C GLU A 74 3.10 -16.01 11.25
N GLU A 75 2.95 -14.76 10.84
CA GLU A 75 3.49 -14.17 9.61
C GLU A 75 3.82 -12.69 9.85
N PHE A 76 4.61 -12.11 8.94
CA PHE A 76 4.72 -10.66 8.84
C PHE A 76 3.68 -10.13 7.84
N GLN A 77 3.12 -8.96 8.14
CA GLN A 77 2.28 -8.22 7.22
C GLN A 77 2.95 -6.89 6.90
N VAL A 78 3.42 -6.76 5.66
CA VAL A 78 4.00 -5.51 5.13
C VAL A 78 2.88 -4.71 4.48
N ILE A 79 2.69 -3.47 4.90
CA ILE A 79 1.61 -2.60 4.45
C ILE A 79 2.22 -1.38 3.77
N TYR A 80 1.92 -1.23 2.50
CA TYR A 80 2.30 -0.10 1.66
C TYR A 80 1.15 0.91 1.68
N HIS A 81 1.41 2.09 2.24
CA HIS A 81 0.41 3.13 2.43
C HIS A 81 0.54 4.18 1.33
N PHE A 82 -0.43 4.21 0.43
CA PHE A 82 -0.51 5.19 -0.65
C PHE A 82 -1.58 6.24 -0.37
N TRP A 83 -1.33 7.47 -0.81
CA TRP A 83 -2.35 8.48 -0.99
C TRP A 83 -2.65 8.59 -2.48
N VAL A 84 -3.92 8.43 -2.90
CA VAL A 84 -4.32 8.39 -4.32
C VAL A 84 -5.71 8.99 -4.50
N ALA A 85 -5.85 10.01 -5.34
CA ALA A 85 -7.13 10.65 -5.67
C ALA A 85 -7.99 10.98 -4.43
N GLY A 86 -7.34 11.49 -3.37
CA GLY A 86 -7.97 11.82 -2.10
C GLY A 86 -8.24 10.63 -1.19
N ASN A 87 -7.90 9.38 -1.54
CA ASN A 87 -8.02 8.18 -0.71
C ASN A 87 -6.70 7.82 -0.04
N ALA A 88 -6.76 7.20 1.15
CA ALA A 88 -5.63 6.42 1.65
C ALA A 88 -5.85 4.94 1.31
N ALA A 89 -5.01 4.40 0.45
CA ALA A 89 -5.00 3.00 0.04
C ALA A 89 -3.89 2.25 0.75
N ASN A 90 -4.26 1.22 1.51
CA ASN A 90 -3.36 0.41 2.34
C ASN A 90 -3.26 -0.97 1.69
N ILE A 91 -2.14 -1.22 1.01
CA ILE A 91 -1.90 -2.46 0.28
C ILE A 91 -1.07 -3.38 1.15
N LYS A 92 -1.69 -4.44 1.64
CA LYS A 92 -1.08 -5.43 2.53
C LYS A 92 -0.54 -6.60 1.72
N VAL A 93 0.68 -7.00 2.05
CA VAL A 93 1.35 -8.19 1.54
C VAL A 93 1.78 -9.03 2.73
N LYS A 94 1.51 -10.34 2.66
CA LYS A 94 1.94 -11.31 3.67
C LYS A 94 3.33 -11.81 3.33
N ALA A 95 4.20 -11.86 4.34
CA ALA A 95 5.54 -12.45 4.25
C ALA A 95 5.66 -13.59 5.26
N ASP A 96 6.22 -14.72 4.79
CA ASP A 96 6.43 -15.91 5.60
C ASP A 96 7.35 -15.60 6.79
N ARG A 97 7.10 -16.19 7.95
CA ARG A 97 7.88 -15.88 9.15
C ARG A 97 9.29 -16.48 9.14
N ASN A 98 9.46 -17.65 8.51
CA ASN A 98 10.72 -18.37 8.48
C ASN A 98 11.63 -17.89 7.33
N SER A 99 11.04 -17.33 6.28
CA SER A 99 11.73 -16.73 5.15
C SER A 99 11.02 -15.45 4.70
N PRO A 100 11.04 -14.38 5.52
CA PRO A 100 10.30 -13.16 5.25
C PRO A 100 10.93 -12.40 4.08
N GLU A 101 10.17 -12.26 3.00
CA GLU A 101 10.61 -11.56 1.81
C GLU A 101 9.44 -10.83 1.14
N VAL A 102 9.68 -9.60 0.67
CA VAL A 102 8.78 -8.83 -0.20
C VAL A 102 9.55 -8.19 -1.37
N PRO A 103 8.93 -7.96 -2.54
CA PRO A 103 9.62 -7.26 -3.62
C PRO A 103 9.71 -5.75 -3.35
N SER A 104 10.81 -5.15 -3.75
CA SER A 104 11.00 -3.69 -3.73
C SER A 104 10.07 -2.99 -4.73
N ILE A 105 9.71 -1.74 -4.43
CA ILE A 105 9.06 -0.81 -5.35
C ILE A 105 9.86 0.50 -5.51
N MET A 106 11.12 0.50 -5.09
CA MET A 106 11.99 1.69 -5.09
C MET A 106 12.19 2.31 -6.47
N ASP A 107 12.18 1.50 -7.53
CA ASP A 107 12.26 1.97 -8.91
C ASP A 107 10.98 2.70 -9.37
N LEU A 108 9.82 2.38 -8.79
CA LEU A 108 8.56 3.07 -9.04
C LEU A 108 8.44 4.36 -8.21
N THR A 109 8.92 4.32 -6.96
CA THR A 109 8.91 5.48 -6.05
C THR A 109 10.16 5.45 -5.15
N PRO A 110 11.17 6.31 -5.41
CA PRO A 110 12.44 6.29 -4.68
C PRO A 110 12.31 6.45 -3.16
N SER A 111 11.21 7.06 -2.69
CA SER A 111 10.90 7.16 -1.26
C SER A 111 10.80 5.81 -0.55
N ALA A 112 10.44 4.74 -1.27
CA ALA A 112 10.35 3.38 -0.72
C ALA A 112 11.70 2.90 -0.15
N ASN A 113 12.83 3.42 -0.65
CA ASN A 113 14.15 3.01 -0.18
C ASN A 113 14.31 3.11 1.33
N TYR A 114 13.85 4.21 1.94
CA TYR A 114 14.00 4.44 3.37
C TYR A 114 13.13 3.45 4.18
N TYR A 115 11.86 3.29 3.81
CA TYR A 115 10.94 2.43 4.55
C TYR A 115 11.25 0.94 4.38
N GLU A 116 11.66 0.52 3.18
CA GLU A 116 12.11 -0.85 2.93
C GLU A 116 13.38 -1.20 3.72
N ARG A 117 14.31 -0.24 3.90
CA ARG A 117 15.47 -0.43 4.80
C ARG A 117 15.03 -0.53 6.24
N GLU A 118 14.05 0.26 6.66
CA GLU A 118 13.54 0.23 8.03
C GLU A 118 12.90 -1.11 8.39
N ILE A 119 12.04 -1.67 7.52
CA ILE A 119 11.44 -3.00 7.77
C ILE A 119 12.48 -4.13 7.71
N HIS A 120 13.52 -3.99 6.89
CA HIS A 120 14.66 -4.93 6.88
C HIS A 120 15.44 -4.85 8.19
N ASP A 121 15.85 -3.65 8.59
CA ASP A 121 16.72 -3.46 9.76
C ASP A 121 16.01 -3.75 11.09
N LEU A 122 14.70 -3.46 11.19
CA LEU A 122 13.93 -3.67 12.42
C LEU A 122 13.27 -5.05 12.51
N MET A 123 12.81 -5.61 11.39
CA MET A 123 12.01 -6.85 11.38
C MET A 123 12.72 -8.02 10.71
N GLY A 124 13.88 -7.81 10.07
CA GLY A 124 14.60 -8.85 9.34
C GLY A 124 13.91 -9.30 8.06
N ILE A 125 13.00 -8.47 7.50
CA ILE A 125 12.29 -8.78 6.26
C ILE A 125 13.20 -8.49 5.07
N GLU A 126 13.50 -9.51 4.27
CA GLU A 126 14.27 -9.35 3.04
C GLU A 126 13.48 -8.57 1.99
N VAL A 127 14.17 -7.69 1.26
CA VAL A 127 13.54 -6.89 0.20
C VAL A 127 14.27 -7.15 -1.12
N SER A 128 13.65 -7.96 -1.98
CA SER A 128 14.25 -8.39 -3.25
C SER A 128 14.07 -7.37 -4.37
N GLY A 129 14.91 -7.46 -5.41
CA GLY A 129 14.86 -6.52 -6.53
C GLY A 129 15.42 -5.12 -6.22
N ARG A 130 16.03 -4.93 -5.04
CA ARG A 130 16.81 -3.73 -4.74
C ARG A 130 18.08 -3.72 -5.59
N GLY A 131 18.14 -2.85 -6.60
CA GLY A 131 19.42 -2.48 -7.20
C GLY A 131 20.36 -1.99 -6.09
N LYS A 132 21.61 -2.46 -6.07
CA LYS A 132 22.62 -1.88 -5.17
C LYS A 132 22.74 -0.40 -5.52
N LEU A 133 22.32 0.48 -4.61
CA LEU A 133 22.67 1.91 -4.67
C LEU A 133 24.17 2.08 -4.43
#